data_AF-A0A4Q5TY28-F1
#
_entry.id   AF-A0A4Q5TY28-F1
#
_cell.length_a   1.000
_cell.length_b   1.000
_cell.length_c   1.000
_cell.angle_alpha   90.00
_cell.angle_beta   90.00
_cell.angle_gamma   90.00
#
_symmetry.space_group_name_H-M   'P 1'
#
loop_
_entity.id
_entity.type
_entity.pdbx_description
1 polymer ?
#
loop_
_entity_poly.entity_id
_entity_poly.type
_entity_poly.pdbx_seq_one_letter_code
_entity_poly.pdbx_strand_id
1 'polypeptide(L)' 'MTCLLLSAPAAVMAQCSICTKTTQQLGEKPARGMNTGILYLAFTPLLIIGVIAWRWKKSNLVP' A
#
# COMPACT_ATOMS: atom_id res chain seq x y z
N MET A 1 -8.90 -1.21 15.16
CA MET A 1 -10.37 -1.39 15.17
C MET A 1 -11.02 -0.04 15.38
N THR A 2 -10.98 0.84 14.38
CA THR A 2 -11.70 2.12 14.38
C THR A 2 -12.03 2.47 12.94
N CYS A 3 -13.23 3.01 12.77
CA CYS A 3 -13.99 3.22 11.55
C CYS A 3 -13.23 3.74 10.33
N LEU A 4 -13.67 3.19 9.19
CA LEU A 4 -13.56 3.73 7.83
C LEU A 4 -14.00 5.21 7.81
N LEU A 5 -13.03 6.13 7.77
CA LEU A 5 -13.23 7.57 7.54
C LEU A 5 -12.72 7.93 6.15
N LEU A 6 -13.59 8.56 5.36
CA LEU A 6 -13.31 9.21 4.08
C LEU A 6 -12.05 10.09 4.18
N SER A 7 -11.04 9.80 3.36
CA SER A 7 -9.80 10.57 3.29
C SER A 7 -9.98 11.84 2.46
N ALA A 8 -9.95 13.00 3.12
CA ALA A 8 -9.53 14.26 2.48
C ALA A 8 -8.07 14.13 2.00
N PRO A 9 -7.60 14.94 1.03
CA PRO A 9 -6.21 14.92 0.59
C PRO A 9 -5.31 15.58 1.65
N ALA A 10 -5.09 14.89 2.77
CA ALA A 10 -3.99 15.22 3.67
C ALA A 10 -2.69 14.87 2.93
N ALA A 11 -1.69 15.75 3.00
CA ALA A 11 -0.34 15.46 2.54
C ALA A 11 0.02 14.01 2.92
N VAL A 12 0.44 13.20 1.95
CA VAL A 12 0.56 11.73 2.06
C VAL A 12 1.68 11.38 3.06
N MET A 13 1.37 11.56 4.34
CA MET A 13 2.19 11.17 5.48
C MET A 13 2.00 9.67 5.64
N ALA A 14 3.10 8.91 5.60
CA ALA A 14 3.04 7.47 5.82
C ALA A 14 2.39 7.18 7.17
N GLN A 15 1.33 6.36 7.17
CA GLN A 15 0.54 6.05 8.37
C GLN A 15 1.24 5.06 9.32
N CYS A 16 2.29 4.37 8.85
CA CYS A 16 3.10 3.48 9.67
C CYS A 16 4.19 4.27 10.39
N SER A 17 4.11 4.34 11.72
CA SER A 17 5.04 5.08 12.58
C SER A 17 6.49 4.56 12.47
N ILE A 18 6.68 3.26 12.29
CA ILE A 18 8.01 2.65 12.11
C ILE A 18 8.62 3.08 10.77
N CYS A 19 7.84 3.05 9.69
CA CYS A 19 8.31 3.44 8.37
C CYS A 19 8.79 4.89 8.32
N THR A 20 8.02 5.82 8.91
CA THR A 20 8.37 7.24 8.99
C THR A 20 9.68 7.45 9.75
N LYS A 21 9.83 6.81 10.92
CA LYS A 21 11.03 6.92 11.74
C LYS A 21 12.28 6.39 11.01
N THR A 22 12.18 5.25 10.35
CA THR A 22 13.31 4.69 9.57
C THR A 22 13.69 5.60 8.41
N THR A 23 12.73 6.16 7.68
CA THR A 23 13.02 7.10 6.58
C THR A 23 13.68 8.39 7.03
N GLN A 24 13.33 8.90 8.23
CA GLN A 24 13.93 10.11 8.79
C GLN A 24 15.39 9.93 9.21
N GLN A 25 15.80 8.70 9.50
CA GLN A 25 17.18 8.36 9.85
C GLN A 25 18.07 8.15 8.61
N LEU A 26 17.48 8.09 7.42
CA LEU A 26 18.16 7.90 6.15
C LEU A 26 18.39 9.27 5.48
N GLY A 27 19.48 9.41 4.72
CA GLY A 27 19.68 10.57 3.84
C GLY A 27 18.62 10.65 2.73
N GLU A 28 18.55 11.77 2.02
CA GLU A 28 17.47 12.08 1.05
C GLU A 28 17.26 10.96 0.00
N LYS A 29 18.36 10.51 -0.62
CA LYS A 29 18.34 9.48 -1.68
C LYS A 29 17.86 8.10 -1.18
N PRO A 30 18.40 7.51 -0.09
CA PRO A 30 17.87 6.26 0.46
C PRO A 30 16.47 6.42 1.06
N ALA A 31 16.12 7.57 1.65
CA ALA A 31 14.78 7.83 2.18
C ALA A 31 13.71 7.78 1.08
N ARG A 32 14.00 8.35 -0.11
CA ARG A 32 13.11 8.29 -1.28
C ARG A 32 12.94 6.87 -1.82
N GLY A 33 14.02 6.09 -1.89
CA GLY A 33 13.97 4.68 -2.28
C GLY A 33 13.15 3.83 -1.32
N MET A 34 13.31 4.06 -0.01
CA MET A 34 12.56 3.38 1.04
C MET A 34 11.05 3.67 0.97
N ASN A 35 10.65 4.93 0.81
CA ASN A 35 9.24 5.30 0.61
C ASN A 35 8.62 4.62 -0.62
N THR A 36 9.38 4.54 -1.71
CA THR A 36 8.93 3.83 -2.92
C THR A 36 8.75 2.34 -2.65
N GLY A 37 9.66 1.71 -1.90
CA GLY A 37 9.54 0.32 -1.47
C GLY A 37 8.32 0.05 -0.59
N ILE A 38 8.00 0.95 0.35
CA ILE A 38 6.81 0.84 1.20
C ILE A 38 5.54 0.84 0.35
N LEU A 39 5.43 1.77 -0.61
CA LEU A 39 4.27 1.83 -1.52
C LEU A 39 4.17 0.55 -2.37
N TYR A 40 5.29 0.09 -2.92
CA TYR A 40 5.34 -1.16 -3.68
C TYR A 40 4.81 -2.33 -2.87
N LEU A 41 5.31 -2.52 -1.64
CA LEU A 41 4.91 -3.62 -0.76
C LEU A 41 3.47 -3.48 -0.26
N ALA A 42 2.96 -2.26 -0.08
CA ALA A 42 1.57 -2.03 0.33
C ALA A 42 0.57 -2.37 -0.79
N PHE A 43 0.88 -2.02 -2.04
CA PHE A 43 -0.02 -2.29 -3.17
C PHE A 43 0.09 -3.72 -3.71
N THR A 44 1.25 -4.36 -3.60
CA THR A 44 1.48 -5.73 -4.09
C THR A 44 0.41 -6.75 -3.61
N PRO A 45 0.10 -6.89 -2.30
CA PRO A 45 -0.90 -7.86 -1.86
C PRO A 45 -2.31 -7.54 -2.38
N LEU A 46 -2.66 -6.26 -2.50
CA LEU A 46 -3.95 -5.84 -3.05
C LEU A 46 -4.08 -6.23 -4.52
N LEU A 47 -3.01 -6.04 -5.31
CA LEU A 47 -2.96 -6.46 -6.70
C LEU A 47 -3.07 -7.98 -6.85
N ILE A 48 -2.33 -8.74 -6.02
CA ILE A 48 -2.39 -10.21 -6.03
C ILE A 48 -3.81 -10.70 -5.75
N ILE A 49 -4.44 -10.20 -4.69
CA ILE A 49 -5.82 -10.55 -4.32
C ILE A 49 -6.78 -10.18 -5.45
N GLY A 50 -6.64 -8.99 -6.04
CA GLY A 50 -7.48 -8.53 -7.15
C GLY A 50 -7.37 -9.44 -8.38
N VAL A 51 -6.15 -9.86 -8.74
CA VAL A 51 -5.92 -10.78 -9.87
C VAL A 51 -6.53 -12.16 -9.58
N ILE A 52 -6.33 -12.69 -8.38
CA ILE A 52 -6.91 -13.99 -7.99
C ILE A 52 -8.43 -13.92 -8.02
N ALA A 53 -9.03 -12.89 -7.43
CA ALA A 53 -10.48 -12.70 -7.40
C ALA A 53 -11.07 -12.55 -8.82
N TRP A 54 -10.41 -11.78 -9.70
CA TRP A 54 -10.83 -11.63 -11.10
C TRP A 54 -10.76 -12.94 -11.88
N ARG A 55 -9.68 -13.72 -11.71
CA ARG A 55 -9.54 -15.05 -12.34
C ARG A 55 -10.58 -16.03 -11.80
N TRP A 56 -10.78 -16.06 -10.49
CA TRP A 56 -11.77 -16.92 -9.85
C TRP A 56 -13.18 -16.63 -10.37
N LYS A 57 -13.54 -15.34 -10.43
CA LYS A 57 -14.80 -14.87 -11.04
C LYS A 57 -14.95 -15.36 -12.48
N LYS A 58 -13.90 -15.28 -13.31
CA LYS A 58 -13.97 -15.73 -14.71
C LYS A 58 -14.02 -17.26 -14.87
N SER A 59 -13.38 -18.00 -13.97
CA SER A 59 -13.38 -19.48 -14.00
C SER A 59 -14.65 -20.11 -13.42
N ASN A 60 -15.36 -19.41 -12.53
CA ASN A 60 -16.55 -19.94 -11.86
C ASN A 60 -17.85 -19.28 -12.34
N LEU A 61 -17.77 -18.18 -13.09
CA LEU A 61 -18.85 -17.73 -13.97
C LEU A 61 -18.79 -18.53 -15.26
N VAL A 62 -19.23 -19.78 -15.19
CA VAL A 62 -19.82 -20.49 -16.32
C VAL A 62 -21.30 -20.07 -16.32
N PRO A 63 -21.88 -19.49 -17.40
CA PRO A 63 -23.32 -19.35 -17.50
C PRO A 63 -24.00 -20.73 -17.56
#